data_AF-A0A831X6S5-F1
#
_entry.id   AF-A0A831X6S5-F1
#
_cell.length_a   1.000
_cell.length_b   1.000
_cell.length_c   1.000
_cell.angle_alpha   90.00
_cell.angle_beta   90.00
_cell.angle_gamma   90.00
#
_symmetry.space_group_name_H-M   'P 1'
#
loop_
_entity.id
_entity.type
_entity.pdbx_description
1 polymer ?
#
loop_
_entity_poly.entity_id
_entity_poly.type
_entity_poly.pdbx_seq_one_letter_code
_entity_poly.pdbx_strand_id
1 'polypeptide(L)'
;MNQRFAWGGLSLGLFAALALIVAGCSQSDNKGGQAKDSGKQVAHKDDDGHDHGKEGKKAHDHSGWWCDEHGVPEEECSMCSAKVAKAFKDKGDWCKEHDRAKSQCFICDPSLRERYAAKHRAKYGKEPPEPTENMPKKEEKNK
;
A
#
# COMPACT_ATOMS: atom_id res chain seq x y z
N MET A 1 6.74 -7.39 49.21
CA MET A 1 6.47 -8.77 48.75
C MET A 1 7.80 -9.48 48.48
N ASN A 2 8.01 -10.60 49.20
CA ASN A 2 8.69 -11.86 48.84
C ASN A 2 10.04 -11.75 48.10
N GLN A 3 11.18 -11.90 48.79
CA GLN A 3 11.88 -13.18 49.05
C GLN A 3 12.48 -13.86 47.79
N ARG A 4 13.79 -13.61 47.60
CA ARG A 4 14.87 -14.61 47.42
C ARG A 4 14.75 -15.63 46.29
N PHE A 5 15.45 -15.37 45.19
CA PHE A 5 16.18 -16.42 44.46
C PHE A 5 17.66 -16.05 44.35
N ALA A 6 18.44 -16.77 45.15
CA ALA A 6 19.88 -16.90 44.99
C ALA A 6 20.15 -17.80 43.78
N TRP A 7 21.10 -17.43 42.92
CA TRP A 7 22.26 -18.26 42.58
C TRP A 7 23.18 -17.45 41.65
N GLY A 8 24.29 -16.96 42.19
CA GLY A 8 25.41 -16.48 41.40
C GLY A 8 26.10 -17.66 40.74
N GLY A 9 26.10 -17.66 39.40
CA GLY A 9 26.80 -18.64 38.56
C GLY A 9 27.68 -17.91 37.58
N LEU A 10 28.90 -17.65 38.01
CA LEU A 10 30.05 -17.19 37.23
C LEU A 10 30.22 -18.07 35.97
N SER A 11 30.08 -17.49 34.78
CA SER A 11 30.59 -18.09 33.53
C SER A 11 31.13 -16.98 32.66
N LEU A 12 32.38 -16.62 32.92
CA LEU A 12 33.28 -15.98 31.96
C LEU A 12 33.47 -16.96 30.79
N GLY A 13 32.62 -16.83 29.78
CA GLY A 13 32.74 -17.51 28.49
C GLY A 13 33.33 -16.56 27.46
N LEU A 14 34.64 -16.67 27.28
CA LEU A 14 35.49 -16.09 26.25
C LEU A 14 34.86 -16.17 24.83
N PHE A 15 34.21 -15.10 24.35
CA PHE A 15 33.91 -14.96 22.92
C PHE A 15 34.99 -14.11 22.26
N ALA A 16 35.90 -14.83 21.62
CA ALA A 16 36.98 -14.29 20.80
C ALA A 16 36.43 -13.49 19.60
N ALA A 17 37.15 -12.41 19.29
CA ALA A 17 36.92 -11.52 18.18
C ALA A 17 37.09 -12.20 16.81
N LEU A 18 36.29 -11.78 15.83
CA LEU A 18 36.58 -11.77 14.38
C LEU A 18 35.33 -11.17 13.68
N ALA A 19 35.37 -10.34 12.65
CA ALA A 19 36.28 -9.37 12.07
C ALA A 19 35.41 -8.60 11.05
N LEU A 20 35.51 -7.28 11.00
CA LEU A 20 34.84 -6.45 9.99
C LEU A 20 35.44 -6.73 8.62
N ILE A 21 34.62 -7.02 7.62
CA ILE A 21 35.01 -6.90 6.20
C ILE A 21 34.00 -5.98 5.52
N VAL A 22 34.49 -4.79 5.16
CA VAL A 22 33.87 -3.81 4.27
C VAL A 22 34.61 -3.89 2.92
N ALA A 23 33.89 -3.53 1.84
CA ALA A 23 34.30 -3.39 0.43
C ALA A 23 34.26 -4.70 -0.38
N GLY A 24 33.76 -4.75 -1.61
CA GLY A 24 33.23 -3.75 -2.54
C GLY A 24 32.97 -4.45 -3.89
N CYS A 25 32.04 -3.93 -4.70
CA CYS A 25 31.81 -4.40 -6.07
C CYS A 25 33.01 -4.11 -6.98
N SER A 26 33.46 -5.06 -7.80
CA SER A 26 33.85 -4.79 -9.19
C SER A 26 34.10 -6.05 -10.02
N GLN A 27 33.49 -6.06 -11.21
CA GLN A 27 33.92 -6.67 -12.47
C GLN A 27 34.14 -8.20 -12.55
N SER A 28 33.33 -8.85 -13.38
CA SER A 28 33.66 -10.14 -13.99
C SER A 28 33.32 -10.07 -15.47
N ASP A 29 34.34 -9.82 -16.28
CA ASP A 29 34.35 -10.05 -17.73
C ASP A 29 35.05 -11.39 -18.00
N ASN A 30 34.37 -12.36 -18.63
CA ASN A 30 34.73 -12.90 -19.96
C ASN A 30 34.17 -14.30 -20.28
N LYS A 31 33.65 -14.37 -21.51
CA LYS A 31 33.70 -15.47 -22.51
C LYS A 31 32.85 -16.72 -22.29
N GLY A 32 31.83 -16.83 -23.16
CA GLY A 32 31.36 -18.10 -23.69
C GLY A 32 30.32 -17.94 -24.80
N GLY A 33 30.74 -18.11 -26.07
CA GLY A 33 29.87 -18.63 -27.13
C GLY A 33 29.08 -17.62 -27.97
N GLN A 34 29.62 -17.30 -29.15
CA GLN A 34 28.90 -16.69 -30.26
C GLN A 34 28.33 -17.81 -31.15
N ALA A 35 27.01 -17.92 -31.22
CA ALA A 35 26.31 -18.56 -32.33
C ALA A 35 25.17 -17.61 -32.74
N LYS A 36 25.25 -17.15 -34.00
CA LYS A 36 24.27 -16.25 -34.61
C LYS A 36 23.02 -17.05 -34.96
N ASP A 37 21.87 -16.60 -34.48
CA ASP A 37 20.61 -16.79 -35.20
C ASP A 37 19.78 -15.50 -35.14
N SER A 38 19.12 -15.24 -36.27
CA SER A 38 18.50 -13.97 -36.60
C SER A 38 17.16 -13.83 -35.88
N GLY A 39 17.05 -12.87 -34.97
CA GLY A 39 15.80 -12.61 -34.26
C GLY A 39 15.69 -11.16 -33.84
N LYS A 40 14.97 -10.38 -34.65
CA LYS A 40 14.17 -9.20 -34.30
C LYS A 40 14.54 -8.54 -32.96
N GLN A 41 15.20 -7.39 -33.03
CA GLN A 41 15.28 -6.42 -31.93
C GLN A 41 13.85 -5.96 -31.62
N VAL A 42 13.18 -6.63 -30.69
CA VAL A 42 12.09 -6.03 -29.95
C VAL A 42 12.73 -5.32 -28.77
N ALA A 43 12.79 -3.99 -28.90
CA ALA A 43 12.88 -3.12 -27.75
C ALA A 43 11.84 -3.59 -26.74
N HIS A 44 12.27 -3.95 -25.53
CA HIS A 44 11.40 -3.93 -24.38
C HIS A 44 11.01 -2.46 -24.16
N LYS A 45 9.93 -2.06 -24.84
CA LYS A 45 9.00 -1.12 -24.27
C LYS A 45 8.42 -1.84 -23.07
N ASP A 46 8.72 -1.35 -21.89
CA ASP A 46 7.87 -1.59 -20.74
C ASP A 46 6.50 -0.98 -21.09
N ASP A 47 5.67 -1.86 -21.64
CA ASP A 47 4.27 -1.64 -21.90
C ASP A 47 3.58 -1.75 -20.53
N ASP A 48 3.56 -0.65 -19.78
CA ASP A 48 2.58 -0.45 -18.72
C ASP A 48 1.22 -0.17 -19.35
N GLY A 49 0.73 -1.17 -20.08
CA GLY A 49 -0.65 -1.31 -20.48
C GLY A 49 -1.49 -1.63 -19.26
N HIS A 50 -1.96 -0.59 -18.58
CA HIS A 50 -3.17 -0.69 -17.76
C HIS A 50 -4.24 0.23 -18.32
N ASP A 51 -4.73 -0.16 -19.49
CA ASP A 51 -6.06 0.22 -19.97
C ASP A 51 -7.09 -0.43 -19.04
N HIS A 52 -7.59 0.35 -18.08
CA HIS A 52 -8.90 0.11 -17.48
C HIS A 52 -9.86 1.12 -18.07
N GLY A 53 -10.44 0.75 -19.22
CA GLY A 53 -11.64 1.40 -19.69
C GLY A 53 -12.72 1.41 -18.61
N LYS A 54 -13.15 2.61 -18.20
CA LYS A 54 -14.56 2.87 -17.98
C LYS A 54 -14.93 4.31 -18.33
N GLU A 55 -16.00 4.37 -19.10
CA GLU A 55 -16.66 5.53 -19.65
C GLU A 55 -17.03 6.56 -18.58
N GLY A 56 -16.60 7.80 -18.81
CA GLY A 56 -17.44 8.99 -18.62
C GLY A 56 -17.84 9.36 -17.20
N LYS A 57 -16.87 9.71 -16.34
CA LYS A 57 -16.99 10.83 -15.38
C LYS A 57 -15.65 11.55 -15.31
N LYS A 58 -15.68 12.89 -15.19
CA LYS A 58 -14.54 13.83 -15.35
C LYS A 58 -13.20 13.20 -14.97
N ALA A 59 -12.19 13.20 -15.85
CA ALA A 59 -10.88 12.68 -15.52
C ALA A 59 -10.28 13.44 -14.30
N HIS A 60 -10.29 12.79 -13.14
CA HIS A 60 -9.55 13.22 -11.96
C HIS A 60 -8.15 12.61 -12.03
N ASP A 61 -7.17 13.36 -11.56
CA ASP A 61 -5.78 12.94 -11.61
C ASP A 61 -5.50 11.92 -10.49
N HIS A 62 -5.44 10.64 -10.86
CA HIS A 62 -5.10 9.53 -9.95
C HIS A 62 -3.58 9.33 -9.82
N SER A 63 -2.74 10.32 -10.16
CA SER A 63 -1.28 10.18 -10.03
C SER A 63 -0.78 10.37 -8.58
N GLY A 64 -1.65 10.86 -7.69
CA GLY A 64 -1.37 11.04 -6.27
C GLY A 64 -1.42 9.74 -5.47
N TRP A 65 -0.93 9.78 -4.23
CA TRP A 65 -1.06 8.66 -3.29
C TRP A 65 -2.44 8.60 -2.62
N TRP A 66 -3.19 9.71 -2.63
CA TRP A 66 -4.45 9.87 -1.92
C TRP A 66 -5.60 10.12 -2.89
N CYS A 67 -6.72 9.44 -2.69
CA CYS A 67 -7.95 9.68 -3.42
C CYS A 67 -8.79 10.71 -2.66
N ASP A 68 -8.96 11.90 -3.25
CA ASP A 68 -9.72 12.99 -2.64
C ASP A 68 -11.23 12.66 -2.59
N GLU A 69 -11.76 11.91 -3.55
CA GLU A 69 -13.18 11.55 -3.61
C GLU A 69 -13.60 10.53 -2.54
N HIS A 70 -12.71 9.56 -2.25
CA HIS A 70 -13.04 8.41 -1.42
C HIS A 70 -12.35 8.42 -0.05
N GLY A 71 -11.35 9.29 0.14
CA GLY A 71 -10.68 9.49 1.43
C GLY A 71 -9.82 8.32 1.88
N VAL A 72 -9.21 7.63 0.92
CA VAL A 72 -8.35 6.46 1.13
C VAL A 72 -7.14 6.55 0.20
N PRO A 73 -6.02 5.86 0.50
CA PRO A 73 -4.89 5.79 -0.42
C PRO A 73 -5.33 5.17 -1.76
N GLU A 74 -4.88 5.72 -2.89
CA GLU A 74 -5.28 5.28 -4.24
C GLU A 74 -5.02 3.79 -4.46
N GLU A 75 -3.83 3.33 -4.06
CA GLU A 75 -3.42 1.91 -4.14
C GLU A 75 -4.31 0.97 -3.31
N GLU A 76 -4.94 1.49 -2.25
CA GLU A 76 -5.85 0.73 -1.40
C GLU A 76 -7.32 0.95 -1.79
N CYS A 77 -7.64 1.88 -2.70
CA CYS A 77 -9.01 2.32 -2.94
C CYS A 77 -9.83 1.24 -3.68
N SER A 78 -10.78 0.62 -2.98
CA SER A 78 -11.71 -0.34 -3.58
C SER A 78 -12.74 0.30 -4.53
N MET A 79 -12.88 1.63 -4.47
CA MET A 79 -13.81 2.39 -5.33
C MET A 79 -13.14 2.83 -6.65
N CYS A 80 -11.82 3.07 -6.65
CA CYS A 80 -11.05 3.35 -7.86
C CYS A 80 -10.58 2.07 -8.58
N SER A 81 -10.15 1.04 -7.84
CA SER A 81 -9.51 -0.15 -8.41
C SER A 81 -10.38 -1.41 -8.32
N ALA A 82 -10.78 -1.92 -9.48
CA ALA A 82 -11.51 -3.20 -9.58
C ALA A 82 -10.71 -4.39 -9.01
N LYS A 83 -9.38 -4.36 -9.16
CA LYS A 83 -8.48 -5.38 -8.60
C LYS A 83 -8.53 -5.37 -7.06
N VAL A 84 -8.47 -4.18 -6.47
CA VAL A 84 -8.56 -4.00 -5.02
C VAL A 84 -9.95 -4.39 -4.51
N ALA A 85 -11.01 -3.96 -5.20
CA ALA A 85 -12.39 -4.35 -4.90
C ALA A 85 -12.55 -5.88 -4.87
N LYS A 86 -12.02 -6.58 -5.88
CA LYS A 86 -12.04 -8.05 -5.91
C LYS A 86 -11.30 -8.65 -4.73
N ALA A 87 -10.11 -8.13 -4.39
CA ALA A 87 -9.34 -8.62 -3.25
C ALA A 87 -10.09 -8.49 -1.92
N PHE A 88 -10.84 -7.39 -1.72
CA PHE A 88 -11.70 -7.23 -0.54
C PHE A 88 -12.91 -8.16 -0.56
N LYS A 89 -13.54 -8.37 -1.72
CA LYS A 89 -14.63 -9.35 -1.90
C LYS A 89 -14.17 -10.78 -1.57
N ASP A 90 -13.02 -11.20 -2.07
CA ASP A 90 -12.45 -12.53 -1.83
C ASP A 90 -12.13 -12.74 -0.34
N LYS A 91 -11.77 -11.67 0.38
CA LYS A 91 -11.54 -11.67 1.84
C LYS A 91 -12.83 -11.58 2.67
N GLY A 92 -13.99 -11.43 2.04
CA GLY A 92 -15.28 -11.21 2.73
C GLY A 92 -15.44 -9.82 3.34
N ASP A 93 -14.54 -8.88 3.06
CA ASP A 93 -14.58 -7.50 3.56
C ASP A 93 -15.33 -6.59 2.57
N TRP A 94 -16.58 -6.93 2.27
CA TRP A 94 -17.40 -6.19 1.30
C TRP A 94 -18.69 -5.68 1.92
N CYS A 95 -18.96 -4.39 1.76
CA CYS A 95 -20.25 -3.79 2.07
C CYS A 95 -21.15 -3.90 0.83
N LYS A 96 -22.17 -4.75 0.89
CA LYS A 96 -23.11 -4.95 -0.22
C LYS A 96 -24.07 -3.77 -0.44
N GLU A 97 -24.36 -3.00 0.61
CA GLU A 97 -25.30 -1.87 0.53
C GLU A 97 -24.70 -0.66 -0.18
N HIS A 98 -23.38 -0.49 -0.12
CA HIS A 98 -22.67 0.68 -0.63
C HIS A 98 -21.58 0.33 -1.66
N ASP A 99 -21.54 -0.93 -2.11
CA ASP A 99 -20.62 -1.47 -3.12
C ASP A 99 -19.15 -1.03 -2.97
N ARG A 100 -18.63 -1.16 -1.74
CA ARG A 100 -17.23 -0.83 -1.42
C ARG A 100 -16.68 -1.76 -0.35
N ALA A 101 -15.36 -1.76 -0.14
CA ALA A 101 -14.76 -2.52 0.95
C ALA A 101 -15.38 -2.10 2.29
N LYS A 102 -15.76 -3.07 3.12
CA LYS A 102 -16.42 -2.78 4.40
C LYS A 102 -15.47 -2.00 5.33
N SER A 103 -14.17 -2.30 5.30
CA SER A 103 -13.11 -1.52 5.95
C SER A 103 -12.86 -0.11 5.37
N GLN A 104 -13.57 0.28 4.31
CA GLN A 104 -13.50 1.60 3.68
C GLN A 104 -14.86 2.30 3.65
N CYS A 105 -15.93 1.69 4.16
CA CYS A 105 -17.27 2.26 4.06
C CYS A 105 -17.54 3.26 5.18
N PHE A 106 -17.30 4.54 4.93
CA PHE A 106 -17.52 5.58 5.95
C PHE A 106 -19.01 5.88 6.16
N ILE A 107 -19.88 5.40 5.26
CA ILE A 107 -21.33 5.47 5.40
C ILE A 107 -21.80 4.51 6.51
N CYS A 108 -21.26 3.29 6.54
CA CYS A 108 -21.58 2.31 7.58
C CYS A 108 -20.81 2.56 8.88
N ASP A 109 -19.54 2.98 8.78
CA ASP A 109 -18.70 3.27 9.95
C ASP A 109 -17.90 4.57 9.72
N PRO A 110 -18.44 5.72 10.15
CA PRO A 110 -17.77 7.02 10.01
C PRO A 110 -16.44 7.13 10.77
N SER A 111 -16.14 6.22 11.70
CA SER A 111 -14.88 6.22 12.44
C SER A 111 -13.69 5.76 11.58
N LEU A 112 -13.95 4.99 10.51
CA LEU A 112 -12.93 4.55 9.56
C LEU A 112 -12.24 5.75 8.89
N ARG A 113 -12.98 6.83 8.63
CA ARG A 113 -12.44 8.08 8.07
C ARG A 113 -11.28 8.62 8.90
N GLU A 114 -11.39 8.61 10.23
CA GLU A 114 -10.32 9.09 11.10
C GLU A 114 -9.06 8.23 10.99
N ARG A 115 -9.21 6.91 10.80
CA ARG A 115 -8.09 5.99 10.59
C ARG A 115 -7.33 6.33 9.29
N TYR A 116 -8.05 6.55 8.19
CA TYR A 116 -7.41 6.94 6.93
C TYR A 116 -6.86 8.36 6.98
N ALA A 117 -7.54 9.29 7.66
CA ALA A 117 -7.05 10.64 7.89
C ALA A 117 -5.77 10.67 8.73
N ALA A 118 -5.62 9.75 9.68
CA ALA A 118 -4.37 9.57 10.41
C ALA A 118 -3.22 9.13 9.48
N LYS A 119 -3.47 8.21 8.54
CA LYS A 119 -2.48 7.83 7.52
C LYS A 119 -2.08 9.02 6.65
N HIS A 120 -3.04 9.83 6.20
CA HIS A 120 -2.76 11.03 5.41
C HIS A 120 -1.93 12.06 6.18
N ARG A 121 -2.34 12.37 7.43
CA ARG A 121 -1.60 13.28 8.33
C ARG A 121 -0.19 12.78 8.62
N ALA A 122 -0.01 11.47 8.81
CA ALA A 122 1.32 10.89 9.03
C ALA A 122 2.25 11.08 7.82
N LYS A 123 1.70 11.09 6.60
CA LYS A 123 2.48 11.28 5.36
C LYS A 123 2.73 12.75 5.01
N TYR A 124 1.71 13.60 5.16
CA TYR A 124 1.75 14.98 4.66
C TYR A 124 1.75 16.06 5.74
N GLY A 125 1.59 15.70 7.01
CA GLY A 125 1.50 16.66 8.13
C GLY A 125 0.24 17.52 8.13
N LYS A 126 -0.71 17.27 7.21
CA LYS A 126 -1.94 18.06 7.04
C LYS A 126 -3.18 17.16 7.03
N GLU A 127 -4.32 17.72 7.42
CA GLU A 127 -5.61 17.05 7.34
C GLU A 127 -5.94 16.72 5.87
N PRO A 128 -6.44 15.51 5.56
CA PRO A 128 -6.91 15.21 4.21
C PRO A 128 -8.12 16.07 3.84
N PRO A 129 -8.36 16.30 2.55
CA PRO A 129 -9.62 16.87 2.11
C PRO A 129 -10.81 15.98 2.48
N GLU A 130 -11.99 16.60 2.63
CA GLU A 130 -13.23 15.87 2.88
C GLU A 130 -13.61 15.00 1.68
N PRO A 131 -13.90 13.69 1.86
CA PRO A 131 -14.33 12.81 0.77
C PRO A 131 -15.69 13.21 0.22
N THR A 132 -15.84 13.21 -1.11
CA THR A 132 -17.08 13.63 -1.76
C THR A 132 -18.10 12.50 -1.92
N GLU A 133 -17.64 11.26 -2.14
CA GLU A 133 -18.51 10.11 -2.47
C GLU A 133 -18.53 9.02 -1.38
N ASN A 134 -17.63 9.13 -0.41
CA ASN A 134 -17.52 8.21 0.71
C ASN A 134 -17.87 8.89 2.03
N MET A 135 -18.98 9.64 2.07
CA MET A 135 -19.53 10.21 3.30
C MET A 135 -20.98 9.79 3.49
N PRO A 136 -21.46 9.62 4.74
CA PRO A 136 -22.90 9.51 4.98
C PRO A 136 -23.58 10.75 4.41
N LYS A 137 -24.73 10.56 3.75
CA LYS A 137 -25.50 11.70 3.25
C LYS A 137 -25.73 12.65 4.43
N LYS A 138 -25.27 13.90 4.29
CA LYS A 138 -25.64 14.95 5.25
C LYS A 138 -27.16 14.98 5.21
N GLU A 139 -27.82 14.53 6.27
CA GLU A 139 -29.26 14.72 6.41
C GLU A 139 -29.48 16.21 6.26
N GLU A 140 -30.02 16.63 5.12
CA GLU A 140 -30.52 17.98 4.94
C GLU A 140 -31.54 18.17 6.05
N LYS A 141 -31.14 18.91 7.10
CA LYS A 141 -32.05 19.33 8.15
C LYS A 141 -33.18 20.07 7.45
N ASN A 142 -34.29 19.38 7.30
CA ASN A 142 -35.56 19.88 6.80
C ASN A 142 -35.84 21.22 7.50
N LYS A 143 -35.80 22.30 6.72
CA LYS A 143 -36.14 23.65 7.15
C LYS A 143 -37.54 23.99 6.67
#